data_AF-A0AAJ0RJS3-F1
#
_entry.id   AF-A0AAJ0RJS3-F1
#
_cell.length_a   1.000
_cell.length_b   1.000
_cell.length_c   1.000
_cell.angle_alpha   90.00
_cell.angle_beta   90.00
_cell.angle_gamma   90.00
#
_symmetry.space_group_name_H-M   'P 1'
#
loop_
_entity.id
_entity.type
_entity.pdbx_description
1 polymer ?
#
loop_
_entity_poly.entity_id
_entity_poly.type
_entity_poly.pdbx_seq_one_letter_code
_entity_poly.pdbx_strand_id
1 'polypeptide(L)' 'MKYCSNKEIDALIRQLVRQGWRFHRGGKHGRLTHPGGRPTVTVAKSPSDFRSLENFRRDLRKATG' A
#
# COMPACT_ATOMS: atom_id res chain seq x y z
N MET A 1 9.01 -5.30 -10.00
CA MET A 1 8.99 -5.57 -8.53
C MET A 1 7.56 -5.92 -8.13
N LYS A 2 7.37 -7.00 -7.34
CA LYS A 2 6.06 -7.37 -6.78
C LYS A 2 5.98 -6.88 -5.34
N TYR A 3 5.01 -6.03 -5.00
CA TYR A 3 4.82 -5.41 -3.69
C TYR A 3 3.88 -6.23 -2.79
N CYS A 4 2.83 -6.82 -3.37
CA CYS A 4 1.82 -7.62 -2.68
C CYS A 4 1.49 -8.89 -3.48
N SER A 5 1.05 -9.97 -2.82
CA SER A 5 0.58 -11.18 -3.51
C SER A 5 -0.81 -11.04 -4.13
N ASN A 6 -1.66 -10.16 -3.57
CA ASN A 6 -2.93 -9.79 -4.18
C ASN A 6 -2.69 -8.86 -5.38
N LYS A 7 -3.17 -9.25 -6.56
CA LYS A 7 -2.89 -8.58 -7.83
C LYS A 7 -3.46 -7.16 -7.89
N GLU A 8 -4.64 -6.93 -7.32
CA GLU A 8 -5.29 -5.62 -7.32
C GLU A 8 -4.56 -4.64 -6.40
N ILE A 9 -4.15 -5.12 -5.21
CA ILE A 9 -3.32 -4.33 -4.30
C ILE A 9 -1.94 -4.04 -4.94
N ASP A 10 -1.31 -5.04 -5.57
CA ASP A 10 -0.03 -4.85 -6.25
C ASP A 10 -0.12 -3.77 -7.36
N ALA A 11 -1.18 -3.82 -8.17
CA ALA A 11 -1.44 -2.83 -9.21
C ALA A 11 -1.66 -1.44 -8.63
N LEU A 12 -2.45 -1.31 -7.57
CA LEU A 12 -2.69 -0.04 -6.89
C LEU A 12 -1.41 0.56 -6.31
N ILE A 13 -0.57 -0.27 -5.67
CA ILE A 13 0.73 0.18 -5.15
C ILE A 13 1.62 0.72 -6.28
N ARG A 14 1.64 0.05 -7.44
CA ARG A 14 2.40 0.53 -8.61
C ARG A 14 1.91 1.90 -9.07
N GLN A 15 0.59 2.13 -9.10
CA GLN A 15 0.02 3.42 -9.47
C GLN A 15 0.42 4.51 -8.47
N LEU A 16 0.33 4.24 -7.17
CA LEU A 16 0.73 5.19 -6.13
C LEU A 16 2.22 5.53 -6.20
N VAL A 17 3.08 4.54 -6.42
CA VAL A 17 4.53 4.77 -6.58
C VAL A 17 4.82 5.67 -7.78
N ARG A 18 4.07 5.51 -8.89
CA ARG A 18 4.17 6.42 -10.05
C ARG A 18 3.70 7.83 -9.74
N GLN A 19 2.83 8.01 -8.76
CA GLN A 19 2.36 9.31 -8.26
C GLN A 19 3.31 9.92 -7.19
N GLY A 20 4.47 9.30 -6.96
CA GLY A 20 5.48 9.83 -6.03
C GLY A 20 5.41 9.25 -4.62
N TRP A 21 4.52 8.29 -4.35
CA TRP A 21 4.55 7.56 -3.09
C TRP A 21 5.82 6.70 -2.99
N ARG A 22 6.36 6.57 -1.78
CA ARG A 22 7.56 5.76 -1.55
C ARG A 22 7.19 4.45 -0.88
N PHE A 23 7.53 3.34 -1.52
CA PHE A 23 7.36 2.01 -0.93
C PHE A 23 8.64 1.57 -0.21
N HIS A 24 8.50 1.23 1.07
CA HIS A 24 9.54 0.65 1.90
C HIS A 24 9.22 -0.82 2.14
N ARG A 25 10.13 -1.71 1.75
CA ARG A 25 10.00 -3.13 2.04
C ARG A 25 10.52 -3.42 3.44
N GLY A 26 9.65 -3.88 4.34
CA GLY A 26 10.04 -4.51 5.59
C GLY A 26 10.11 -6.03 5.46
N GLY A 27 10.44 -6.72 6.56
CA GLY A 27 10.52 -8.19 6.59
C GLY A 27 9.17 -8.87 6.34
N LYS A 28 8.19 -8.61 7.23
CA LYS A 28 6.84 -9.20 7.14
C LYS A 28 5.85 -8.36 6.33
N HIS A 29 5.92 -7.04 6.47
CA HIS A 29 5.02 -6.08 5.84
C HIS A 29 5.81 -5.00 5.11
N GLY A 30 5.26 -4.51 4.01
CA GLY A 30 5.70 -3.28 3.39
C GLY A 30 5.05 -2.06 4.02
N ARG A 31 5.53 -0.88 3.66
CA ARG A 31 4.93 0.40 4.05
C ARG A 31 4.98 1.36 2.89
N LEU A 32 3.90 2.12 2.69
CA LEU A 32 3.80 3.21 1.74
C LEU A 32 3.84 4.54 2.49
N THR A 33 4.67 5.45 2.02
CA THR A 33 4.83 6.79 2.58
C THR A 33 4.27 7.79 1.58
N HIS A 34 3.37 8.66 2.03
CA HIS A 34 2.80 9.73 1.20
C HIS A 34 3.92 10.64 0.67
N PRO A 35 3.83 11.19 -0.56
CA PRO A 35 4.84 12.10 -1.10
C PRO A 35 5.09 13.33 -0.20
N GLY A 36 4.07 13.82 0.50
CA GLY A 36 4.17 14.88 1.51
C GLY A 36 4.82 14.44 2.84
N GLY A 37 5.33 13.21 2.92
CA GLY A 37 5.95 12.64 4.12
C GLY A 37 4.98 11.76 4.88
N ARG A 38 4.43 12.26 5.99
CA ARG A 38 3.43 11.52 6.80
C ARG A 38 2.02 11.87 6.32
N PRO A 39 1.05 10.96 6.44
CA PRO A 39 1.11 9.64 7.10
C PRO A 39 1.63 8.48 6.22
N THR A 40 1.87 7.33 6.86
CA THR A 40 2.30 6.09 6.19
C THR A 40 1.25 4.99 6.29
N VAL A 41 1.07 4.19 5.24
CA VAL A 41 0.13 3.06 5.18
C VAL A 41 0.88 1.74 5.19
N THR A 42 0.50 0.82 6.07
CA THR A 42 1.07 -0.53 6.11
C THR A 42 0.49 -1.40 5.00
N VAL A 43 1.35 -2.16 4.31
CA VAL A 43 0.98 -3.09 3.24
C VAL A 43 1.29 -4.51 3.68
N ALA A 44 0.27 -5.36 3.79
CA ALA A 44 0.49 -6.79 3.96
C ALA A 44 1.14 -7.39 2.71
N LYS A 45 2.21 -8.18 2.86
CA LYS A 45 2.86 -8.89 1.74
C LYS A 45 1.93 -9.93 1.13
N SER A 46 1.17 -10.64 1.97
CA SER A 46 0.24 -11.69 1.58
C SER A 46 -1.05 -11.62 2.39
N PRO A 47 -1.95 -10.70 2.06
CA PRO A 47 -3.26 -10.63 2.70
C PRO A 47 -4.11 -11.85 2.33
N SER A 48 -4.78 -12.44 3.33
CA SER A 48 -5.72 -13.56 3.18
C SER A 48 -7.20 -13.14 3.30
N ASP A 49 -7.47 -11.93 3.79
CA ASP A 49 -8.83 -11.41 3.95
C ASP A 49 -9.41 -10.96 2.59
N PHE A 50 -10.65 -11.33 2.30
CA PHE A 50 -11.29 -11.00 1.02
C PHE A 50 -11.55 -9.48 0.86
N ARG A 51 -11.66 -8.74 1.97
CA ARG A 51 -11.82 -7.28 1.98
C ARG A 51 -10.48 -6.54 2.02
N SER A 52 -9.35 -7.23 1.83
CA SER A 52 -8.03 -6.61 1.96
C SER A 52 -7.83 -5.42 1.02
N LEU A 53 -8.40 -5.46 -0.18
CA LEU A 53 -8.37 -4.33 -1.11
C LEU A 53 -9.17 -3.13 -0.57
N GLU A 54 -10.38 -3.37 -0.07
CA GLU A 54 -11.23 -2.30 0.49
C GLU A 54 -10.64 -1.69 1.75
N ASN A 55 -10.12 -2.52 2.65
CA ASN A 55 -9.40 -2.11 3.84
C ASN A 55 -8.20 -1.23 3.46
N PHE A 56 -7.40 -1.67 2.50
CA PHE A 56 -6.26 -0.91 2.01
C PHE A 56 -6.66 0.43 1.38
N ARG A 57 -7.72 0.46 0.57
CA ARG A 57 -8.28 1.72 0.02
C ARG A 57 -8.76 2.66 1.13
N ARG A 58 -9.40 2.12 2.18
CA ARG A 58 -9.81 2.91 3.34
C ARG A 58 -8.61 3.52 4.06
N ASP A 59 -7.55 2.76 4.26
CA ASP A 59 -6.34 3.26 4.91
C ASP A 59 -5.64 4.34 4.07
N LEU A 60 -5.64 4.19 2.74
CA LEU A 60 -5.16 5.23 1.82
C LEU A 60 -5.99 6.52 1.92
N ARG A 61 -7.32 6.43 1.98
CA ARG A 61 -8.18 7.63 2.13
C ARG A 61 -7.88 8.38 3.43
N LYS A 62 -7.67 7.65 4.53
CA LYS A 62 -7.24 8.25 5.81
C LYS A 62 -5.85 8.87 5.73
N ALA A 63 -5.04 8.45 4.77
CA ALA A 63 -3.68 8.94 4.60
C ALA A 63 -3.58 10.19 3.72
N THR A 64 -4.64 10.53 2.98
CA THR A 64 -4.67 11.67 2.03
C THR A 64 -5.71 12.74 2.37
N GLY A 65 -6.61 12.48 3.31
CA GLY A 65 -7.58 13.44 3.83
C GLY A 65 -7.13 14.02 5.15
#